data_AF-A0A080WLJ6-F1
#
_entry.id   AF-A0A080WLJ6-F1
#
_cell.length_a   1.000
_cell.length_b   1.000
_cell.length_c   1.000
_cell.angle_alpha   90.00
_cell.angle_beta   90.00
_cell.angle_gamma   90.00
#
_symmetry.space_group_name_H-M   'P 1'
#
loop_
_entity.id
_entity.type
_entity.pdbx_description
1 polymer ?
#
loop_
_entity_poly.entity_id
_entity_poly.type
_entity_poly.pdbx_seq_one_letter_code
_entity_poly.pdbx_strand_id
1 'polypeptide(L)'
;MLEHRFGESQTLRTLGSVEIPLPDDDPDAFLIILNIIHGHLRQVPLQVDFQTLTQLAILVDKYELHERIEVFAGFWFNNLISTIPNCYTDDIPSWTCVCWVFNKPEEFKRVTRLILRHGRGTLTFNELPVPSFVAGEQLPLIHN
;
A
#
# COMPACT_ATOMS: atom_id res chain seq x y z
N MET A 1 -7.90 -21.71 10.45
CA MET A 1 -8.37 -21.20 11.76
C MET A 1 -7.17 -21.10 12.68
N LEU A 2 -7.06 -20.04 13.48
CA LEU A 2 -5.94 -19.81 14.40
C LEU A 2 -5.74 -21.02 15.33
N GLU A 3 -4.64 -21.74 15.15
CA GLU A 3 -4.32 -22.94 15.91
C GLU A 3 -4.12 -22.64 17.41
N HIS A 4 -4.15 -23.68 18.25
CA HIS A 4 -4.03 -23.62 19.71
C HIS A 4 -2.75 -22.91 20.22
N ARG A 5 -1.75 -22.68 19.36
CA ARG A 5 -0.46 -22.10 19.74
C ARG A 5 -0.47 -20.57 19.83
N PHE A 6 -1.48 -19.92 19.28
CA PHE A 6 -1.62 -18.47 19.31
C PHE A 6 -2.31 -18.01 20.60
N GLY A 7 -1.79 -16.96 21.24
CA GLY A 7 -2.37 -16.41 22.47
C GLY A 7 -3.81 -15.90 22.25
N GLU A 8 -4.09 -15.43 21.04
CA GLU A 8 -5.40 -14.98 20.58
C GLU A 8 -6.40 -16.15 20.54
N SER A 9 -5.96 -17.34 20.12
CA SER A 9 -6.79 -18.55 20.09
C SER A 9 -7.18 -19.00 21.49
N GLN A 10 -6.25 -18.90 22.45
CA GLN A 10 -6.53 -19.23 23.86
C GLN A 10 -7.49 -18.20 24.48
N THR A 11 -7.28 -16.92 24.23
CA THR A 11 -8.16 -15.84 24.70
C THR A 11 -9.57 -16.02 24.15
N LEU A 12 -9.70 -16.26 22.84
CA LEU A 12 -10.98 -16.51 22.18
C LEU A 12 -11.74 -17.70 22.78
N ARG A 13 -11.04 -18.80 23.11
CA ARG A 13 -11.65 -19.99 23.72
C ARG A 13 -12.13 -19.76 25.14
N THR A 14 -11.41 -18.94 25.91
CA THR A 14 -11.69 -18.74 27.35
C THR A 14 -12.70 -17.64 27.59
N LEU A 15 -12.62 -16.53 26.85
CA LEU A 15 -13.46 -15.35 27.03
C LEU A 15 -14.63 -15.28 26.03
N GLY A 16 -14.62 -16.10 24.96
CA GLY A 16 -15.62 -16.07 23.89
C GLY A 16 -15.39 -14.97 22.84
N SER A 17 -14.46 -14.06 23.10
CA SER A 17 -14.01 -13.02 22.17
C SER A 17 -12.50 -12.78 22.34
N VAL A 18 -11.89 -12.17 21.34
CA VAL A 18 -10.51 -11.69 21.39
C VAL A 18 -10.44 -10.36 20.64
N GLU A 19 -9.70 -9.40 21.20
CA GLU A 19 -9.35 -8.15 20.52
C GLU A 19 -7.95 -8.30 19.92
N ILE A 20 -7.81 -8.02 18.63
CA ILE A 20 -6.54 -8.08 17.90
C ILE A 20 -6.19 -6.65 17.51
N PRO A 21 -5.14 -6.04 18.11
CA PRO A 21 -4.74 -4.69 17.76
C PRO A 21 -4.08 -4.68 16.38
N LEU A 22 -4.44 -3.70 15.55
CA LEU A 22 -3.88 -3.45 14.23
C LEU A 22 -3.31 -2.02 14.16
N PRO A 23 -2.24 -1.72 14.92
CA PRO A 23 -1.77 -0.35 15.13
C PRO A 23 -1.20 0.31 13.87
N ASP A 24 -0.75 -0.47 12.90
CA ASP A 24 -0.13 0.01 11.67
C ASP A 24 -1.14 0.19 10.52
N ASP A 25 -2.39 -0.23 10.71
CA ASP A 25 -3.42 -0.19 9.67
C ASP A 25 -4.27 1.06 9.79
N ASP A 26 -4.32 1.86 8.72
CA ASP A 26 -5.22 2.99 8.64
C ASP A 26 -6.68 2.52 8.73
N PRO A 27 -7.46 2.96 9.74
CA PRO A 27 -8.78 2.41 10.02
C PRO A 27 -9.79 2.70 8.91
N ASP A 28 -9.68 3.86 8.24
CA ASP A 28 -10.61 4.27 7.19
C ASP A 28 -10.36 3.47 5.90
N ALA A 29 -9.09 3.32 5.50
CA ALA A 29 -8.71 2.48 4.38
C ALA A 29 -9.04 1.00 4.63
N PHE A 30 -8.84 0.51 5.86
CA PHE A 30 -9.18 -0.86 6.21
C PHE A 30 -10.69 -1.11 6.22
N LEU A 31 -11.50 -0.14 6.65
CA LEU A 31 -12.96 -0.21 6.53
C LEU A 31 -13.42 -0.33 5.07
N ILE A 32 -12.79 0.40 4.14
CA ILE A 32 -13.07 0.27 2.70
C ILE A 32 -12.79 -1.16 2.23
N ILE A 33 -11.65 -1.73 2.62
CA ILE A 33 -11.27 -3.10 2.29
C ILE A 33 -12.27 -4.11 2.85
N LEU A 34 -12.67 -3.96 4.11
CA LEU A 34 -13.67 -4.84 4.75
C LEU A 34 -15.02 -4.76 4.03
N ASN A 35 -15.45 -3.56 3.64
CA ASN A 35 -16.67 -3.40 2.85
C ASN A 35 -16.61 -4.13 1.51
N ILE A 36 -15.44 -4.17 0.85
CA ILE A 36 -15.24 -4.94 -0.38
C ILE A 36 -15.30 -6.45 -0.08
N ILE A 37 -14.54 -6.92 0.91
CA ILE A 37 -14.46 -8.35 1.28
C ILE A 37 -15.82 -8.92 1.67
N HIS A 38 -16.63 -8.14 2.40
CA HIS A 38 -17.96 -8.54 2.85
C HIS A 38 -19.07 -8.29 1.82
N GLY A 39 -18.75 -7.72 0.65
CA GLY A 39 -19.73 -7.45 -0.42
C GLY A 39 -20.66 -6.27 -0.15
N HIS A 40 -20.32 -5.38 0.78
CA HIS A 40 -21.02 -4.13 1.05
C HIS A 40 -20.69 -3.05 0.01
N LEU A 41 -20.80 -3.38 -1.28
CA LEU A 41 -20.29 -2.55 -2.38
C LEU A 41 -20.92 -1.15 -2.45
N ARG A 42 -22.14 -0.97 -1.93
CA ARG A 42 -22.79 0.35 -1.83
C ARG A 42 -22.10 1.32 -0.86
N GLN A 43 -21.29 0.80 0.05
CA GLN A 43 -20.54 1.57 1.04
C GLN A 43 -19.11 1.86 0.56
N VAL A 44 -18.68 1.26 -0.56
CA VAL A 44 -17.35 1.47 -1.12
C VAL A 44 -17.36 2.77 -1.93
N PRO A 45 -16.50 3.75 -1.61
CA PRO A 45 -16.47 5.00 -2.35
C PRO A 45 -15.90 4.78 -3.76
N LEU A 46 -16.48 5.44 -4.77
CA LEU A 46 -15.95 5.40 -6.15
C LEU A 46 -14.76 6.36 -6.34
N GLN A 47 -14.56 7.29 -5.40
CA GLN A 47 -13.49 8.27 -5.39
C GLN A 47 -12.85 8.27 -4.02
N VAL A 48 -11.52 8.30 -3.99
CA VAL A 48 -10.71 8.47 -2.80
C VAL A 48 -9.66 9.54 -3.08
N ASP A 49 -9.13 10.16 -2.04
CA ASP A 49 -7.97 11.03 -2.19
C ASP A 49 -6.67 10.21 -2.32
N PHE A 50 -5.58 10.91 -2.63
CA PHE A 50 -4.28 10.28 -2.85
C PHE A 50 -3.71 9.62 -1.58
N GLN A 51 -3.95 10.21 -0.41
CA GLN A 51 -3.52 9.65 0.87
C GLN A 51 -4.21 8.31 1.13
N THR A 52 -5.53 8.26 0.97
CA THR A 52 -6.34 7.03 1.11
C THR A 52 -5.93 5.98 0.08
N LEU A 53 -5.69 6.37 -1.18
CA LEU A 53 -5.20 5.44 -2.21
C LEU A 53 -3.84 4.81 -1.83
N THR A 54 -2.97 5.59 -1.19
CA THR A 54 -1.66 5.12 -0.70
C THR A 54 -1.85 4.13 0.45
N GLN A 55 -2.70 4.43 1.42
CA GLN A 55 -3.01 3.51 2.54
C GLN A 55 -3.65 2.21 2.04
N LEU A 56 -4.55 2.30 1.06
CA LEU A 56 -5.12 1.14 0.39
C LEU A 56 -4.04 0.29 -0.28
N ALA A 57 -3.07 0.89 -0.98
CA ALA A 57 -1.97 0.14 -1.58
C ALA A 57 -1.13 -0.61 -0.53
N ILE A 58 -0.83 0.03 0.61
CA ILE A 58 -0.10 -0.60 1.73
C ILE A 58 -0.86 -1.82 2.26
N LEU A 59 -2.15 -1.67 2.54
CA LEU A 59 -2.98 -2.74 3.08
C LEU A 59 -3.18 -3.87 2.07
N VAL A 60 -3.32 -3.55 0.79
CA VAL A 60 -3.49 -4.55 -0.28
C VAL A 60 -2.27 -5.42 -0.43
N ASP A 61 -1.07 -4.84 -0.35
CA ASP A 61 0.17 -5.60 -0.36
C ASP A 61 0.31 -6.43 0.93
N LYS A 62 0.12 -5.81 2.10
CA LYS A 62 0.22 -6.44 3.43
C LYS A 62 -0.69 -7.67 3.60
N TYR A 63 -1.91 -7.61 3.07
CA TYR A 63 -2.93 -8.65 3.23
C TYR A 63 -3.15 -9.48 1.94
N GLU A 64 -2.32 -9.30 0.91
CA GLU A 64 -2.40 -10.01 -0.37
C GLU A 64 -3.78 -9.90 -1.08
N LEU A 65 -4.38 -8.70 -1.06
CA LEU A 65 -5.77 -8.49 -1.49
C LEU A 65 -5.94 -8.05 -2.95
N HIS A 66 -4.88 -8.15 -3.76
CA HIS A 66 -4.80 -7.63 -5.13
C HIS A 66 -6.03 -7.95 -6.00
N GLU A 67 -6.45 -9.22 -6.05
CA GLU A 67 -7.62 -9.63 -6.84
C GLU A 67 -8.94 -9.08 -6.31
N ARG A 68 -9.09 -8.96 -4.98
CA ARG A 68 -10.36 -8.61 -4.34
C ARG A 68 -10.75 -7.16 -4.60
N ILE A 69 -9.75 -6.32 -4.79
CA ILE A 69 -9.91 -4.86 -4.86
C ILE A 69 -9.63 -4.29 -6.26
N GLU A 70 -9.18 -5.12 -7.21
CA GLU A 70 -8.73 -4.72 -8.56
C GLU A 70 -9.71 -3.77 -9.27
N VAL A 71 -11.00 -4.09 -9.24
CA VAL A 71 -12.06 -3.29 -9.87
C VAL A 71 -12.09 -1.86 -9.29
N PHE A 72 -12.05 -1.74 -7.96
CA PHE A 72 -12.10 -0.44 -7.28
C PHE A 72 -10.79 0.33 -7.41
N ALA A 73 -9.65 -0.35 -7.31
CA ALA A 73 -8.34 0.25 -7.57
C ALA A 73 -8.26 0.85 -8.98
N GLY A 74 -8.87 0.22 -9.99
CA GLY A 74 -9.00 0.80 -11.32
C GLY A 74 -9.71 2.16 -11.32
N PHE A 75 -10.86 2.27 -10.65
CA PHE A 75 -11.59 3.53 -10.54
C PHE A 75 -10.79 4.60 -9.80
N TRP A 76 -10.26 4.26 -8.62
CA TRP A 76 -9.51 5.20 -7.79
C TRP A 76 -8.26 5.71 -8.50
N PHE A 77 -7.51 4.82 -9.13
CA PHE A 77 -6.31 5.18 -9.89
C PHE A 77 -6.64 6.10 -11.06
N ASN A 78 -7.66 5.77 -11.86
CA ASN A 78 -8.04 6.58 -13.02
C ASN A 78 -8.50 7.99 -12.65
N ASN A 79 -9.09 8.17 -11.46
CA ASN A 79 -9.47 9.48 -10.95
C ASN A 79 -8.27 10.35 -10.53
N LEU A 80 -7.14 9.72 -10.19
CA LEU A 80 -5.95 10.39 -9.65
C LEU A 80 -4.76 10.39 -10.61
N ILE A 81 -4.78 9.64 -11.72
CA ILE A 81 -3.64 9.51 -12.65
C ILE A 81 -3.14 10.86 -13.20
N SER A 82 -4.04 11.85 -13.32
CA SER A 82 -3.72 13.20 -13.79
C SER A 82 -2.94 14.02 -12.77
N THR A 83 -2.95 13.63 -11.49
CA THR A 83 -2.23 14.32 -10.41
C THR A 83 -0.81 13.80 -10.20
N ILE A 84 -0.42 12.74 -10.91
CA ILE A 84 0.95 12.22 -10.88
C ILE A 84 1.93 13.35 -11.28
N PRO A 85 2.92 13.67 -10.43
CA PRO A 85 3.85 14.76 -10.68
C PRO A 85 4.66 14.58 -11.97
N ASN A 86 4.97 15.70 -12.62
CA ASN A 86 5.89 15.75 -13.77
C ASN A 86 7.34 16.06 -13.37
N CYS A 87 7.58 16.37 -12.10
CA CYS A 87 8.87 16.63 -11.49
C CYS A 87 8.98 15.89 -10.15
N TYR A 88 10.18 15.80 -9.58
CA TYR A 88 10.38 15.17 -8.28
C TYR A 88 9.70 15.98 -7.17
N THR A 89 8.90 15.31 -6.36
CA THR A 89 8.15 15.84 -5.21
C THR A 89 8.12 14.79 -4.11
N ASP A 90 7.68 15.19 -2.92
CA ASP A 90 7.57 14.28 -1.76
C ASP A 90 6.52 13.17 -1.97
N ASP A 91 5.63 13.32 -2.96
CA ASP A 91 4.59 12.33 -3.31
C ASP A 91 5.13 11.18 -4.17
N ILE A 92 6.35 11.30 -4.72
CA ILE A 92 6.92 10.33 -5.65
C ILE A 92 7.06 8.91 -5.05
N PRO A 93 7.52 8.73 -3.80
CA PRO A 93 7.57 7.40 -3.17
C PRO A 93 6.18 6.75 -3.09
N SER A 94 5.16 7.49 -2.65
CA SER A 94 3.78 7.01 -2.56
C SER A 94 3.21 6.65 -3.93
N TRP A 95 3.45 7.47 -4.96
CA TRP A 95 3.06 7.14 -6.32
C TRP A 95 3.80 5.90 -6.88
N THR A 96 5.06 5.72 -6.50
CA THR A 96 5.83 4.52 -6.88
C THR A 96 5.21 3.27 -6.28
N CYS A 97 4.85 3.32 -4.99
CA CYS A 97 4.09 2.28 -4.29
C CYS A 97 2.75 1.98 -4.97
N VAL A 98 1.91 3.00 -5.17
CA VAL A 98 0.58 2.85 -5.79
C VAL A 98 0.69 2.21 -7.18
N CYS A 99 1.64 2.66 -8.02
CA CYS A 99 1.82 2.11 -9.36
C CYS A 99 2.36 0.68 -9.33
N TRP A 100 3.20 0.33 -8.35
CA TRP A 100 3.70 -1.02 -8.17
C TRP A 100 2.58 -1.98 -7.74
N VAL A 101 1.91 -1.69 -6.62
CA VAL A 101 0.88 -2.56 -6.02
C VAL A 101 -0.29 -2.76 -6.97
N PHE A 102 -0.78 -1.71 -7.63
CA PHE A 102 -1.92 -1.81 -8.55
C PHE A 102 -1.53 -2.14 -10.00
N ASN A 103 -0.30 -2.61 -10.22
CA ASN A 103 0.20 -3.09 -11.51
C ASN A 103 -0.03 -2.08 -12.66
N LYS A 104 0.54 -0.88 -12.52
CA LYS A 104 0.45 0.23 -13.48
C LYS A 104 1.82 0.50 -14.12
N PRO A 105 2.25 -0.32 -15.09
CA PRO A 105 3.65 -0.35 -15.55
C PRO A 105 4.10 0.94 -16.24
N GLU A 106 3.24 1.61 -17.01
CA GLU A 106 3.61 2.84 -17.72
C GLU A 106 3.81 4.01 -16.75
N GLU A 107 2.95 4.12 -15.76
CA GLU A 107 3.00 5.13 -14.71
C GLU A 107 4.14 4.84 -13.75
N PHE A 108 4.35 3.57 -13.38
CA PHE A 108 5.51 3.13 -12.60
C PHE A 108 6.83 3.52 -13.28
N LYS A 109 6.94 3.28 -14.59
CA LYS A 109 8.09 3.70 -15.39
C LYS A 109 8.24 5.23 -15.44
N ARG A 110 7.14 5.98 -15.45
CA ARG A 110 7.18 7.45 -15.40
C ARG A 110 7.74 7.95 -14.07
N VAL A 111 7.22 7.47 -12.94
CA VAL A 111 7.61 7.95 -11.60
C VAL A 111 9.03 7.53 -11.22
N THR A 112 9.43 6.30 -11.56
CA THR A 112 10.81 5.83 -11.35
C THR A 112 11.84 6.58 -12.19
N ARG A 113 11.48 7.10 -13.38
CA ARG A 113 12.37 8.01 -14.13
C ARG A 113 12.58 9.35 -13.43
N LEU A 114 11.59 9.86 -12.71
CA LEU A 114 11.73 11.11 -11.95
C LEU A 114 12.70 10.93 -10.78
N ILE A 115 12.59 9.79 -10.11
CA ILE A 115 13.55 9.31 -9.11
C ILE A 115 14.97 9.28 -9.67
N LEU A 116 15.19 8.58 -10.79
CA LEU A 116 16.54 8.42 -11.37
C LEU A 116 17.16 9.73 -11.86
N ARG A 117 16.35 10.68 -12.34
CA ARG A 117 16.85 11.95 -12.92
C ARG A 117 17.13 13.03 -11.87
N HIS A 118 16.38 13.04 -10.77
CA HIS A 118 16.37 14.16 -9.82
C HIS A 118 16.63 13.73 -8.37
N GLY A 119 16.70 12.42 -8.08
CA GLY A 119 17.05 11.88 -6.79
C GLY A 119 18.49 12.25 -6.43
N ARG A 120 18.65 13.38 -5.74
CA ARG A 120 19.91 13.76 -5.09
C ARG A 120 19.85 13.25 -3.65
N GLY A 121 20.14 11.96 -3.44
CA GLY A 121 20.18 11.34 -2.11
C GLY A 121 19.70 9.89 -2.09
N THR A 122 19.85 9.24 -0.93
CA THR A 122 19.27 7.91 -0.67
C THR A 122 17.76 8.03 -0.66
N LEU A 123 17.08 7.22 -1.48
CA LEU A 123 15.62 7.16 -1.51
C LEU A 123 15.15 6.42 -0.27
N THR A 124 14.34 7.10 0.56
CA THR A 124 13.73 6.47 1.72
C THR A 124 12.28 6.17 1.39
N PHE A 125 11.96 4.89 1.22
CA PHE A 125 10.59 4.44 0.97
C PHE A 125 9.79 4.23 2.26
N ASN A 126 10.38 4.46 3.44
CA ASN A 126 9.73 4.46 4.77
C ASN A 126 8.56 3.46 4.86
N GLU A 127 8.87 2.17 4.70
CA GLU A 127 7.91 1.05 4.86
C GLU A 127 6.85 0.89 3.76
N LEU A 128 6.93 1.67 2.68
CA LEU A 128 6.06 1.47 1.51
C LEU A 128 6.38 0.13 0.81
N PRO A 129 5.36 -0.58 0.31
CA PRO A 129 5.52 -1.82 -0.46
C PRO A 129 6.08 -1.51 -1.85
N VAL A 130 7.41 -1.38 -1.90
CA VAL A 130 8.17 -1.21 -3.13
C VAL A 130 9.33 -2.20 -3.11
N PRO A 131 9.66 -2.88 -4.22
CA PRO A 131 10.77 -3.81 -4.25
C PRO A 131 12.10 -3.15 -3.86
N SER A 132 12.92 -3.90 -3.14
CA SER A 132 14.24 -3.45 -2.65
C SER A 132 15.18 -2.95 -3.76
N PHE A 133 15.08 -3.50 -4.97
CA PHE A 133 15.88 -3.04 -6.11
C PHE A 133 15.51 -1.62 -6.59
N VAL A 134 14.32 -1.13 -6.25
CA VAL A 134 13.88 0.25 -6.52
C VAL A 134 14.34 1.19 -5.40
N ALA A 135 14.48 0.68 -4.17
CA ALA A 135 14.90 1.44 -2.99
C ALA A 135 16.36 1.92 -3.02
N GLY A 136 17.16 1.39 -3.95
CA GLY A 136 18.60 1.63 -4.01
C GLY A 136 19.31 0.84 -2.91
N GLU A 137 20.23 -0.06 -3.29
CA GLU A 137 21.08 -0.72 -2.31
C GLU A 137 21.92 0.34 -1.57
N GLN A 138 21.94 0.27 -0.24
CA GLN A 138 23.09 0.74 0.51
C GLN A 138 24.27 -0.14 0.08
N LEU A 139 25.02 0.30 -0.94
CA LEU A 139 26.30 -0.29 -1.28
C LEU A 139 27.15 -0.27 0.00
N PRO A 140 27.61 -1.44 0.50
CA PRO A 140 28.47 -1.47 1.66
C PRO A 140 29.72 -0.64 1.35
N LEU A 141 30.05 0.28 2.27
CA LEU A 141 31.31 1.00 2.24
C LEU A 141 32.44 -0.04 2.28
N ILE A 142 33.03 -0.31 1.13
CA ILE A 142 34.28 -1.07 1.05
C ILE A 142 35.34 -0.14 1.64
N HIS A 143 35.62 -0.32 2.93
CA HIS A 143 36.82 0.22 3.55
C HIS A 143 38.02 -0.50 2.92
N ASN A 144 38.80 0.24 2.13
CA ASN A 144 40.21 -0.03 1.85
C ASN A 144 41.05 1.09 2.46
#